data_AF-A0A929ZL49-F1
#
_entry.id   AF-A0A929ZL49-F1
#
_cell.length_a   1.000
_cell.length_b   1.000
_cell.length_c   1.000
_cell.angle_alpha   90.00
_cell.angle_beta   90.00
_cell.angle_gamma   90.00
#
_symmetry.space_group_name_H-M   'P 1'
#
loop_
_entity.id
_entity.type
_entity.pdbx_description
1 polymer ?
#
loop_
_entity_poly.entity_id
_entity_poly.type
_entity_poly.pdbx_seq_one_letter_code
_entity_poly.pdbx_strand_id
1 'polypeptide(L)'
;MYNVRKIHDDIYWLGASDRRLEKFENTYSVPAGMSYNNYLILDEKTCLVDGIDYNVAQQFFDNLEYALQGRALDYMIVNHMEPDHCAIIPQLVQMYPEMKLIGSMQAFRMMNQFYRFETDSRSIV
;
A
#
# COMPACT_ATOMS: atom_id res chain seq x y z
N MET A 1 -6.75 15.19 -8.65
CA MET A 1 -7.99 14.44 -8.98
C MET A 1 -7.76 13.01 -8.52
N TYR A 2 -8.75 12.41 -7.86
CA TYR A 2 -8.60 11.04 -7.34
C TYR A 2 -8.69 10.02 -8.48
N ASN A 3 -7.86 8.98 -8.42
CA ASN A 3 -7.84 7.85 -9.34
C ASN A 3 -8.26 6.57 -8.60
N VAL A 4 -9.55 6.51 -8.26
CA VAL A 4 -10.17 5.41 -7.52
C VAL A 4 -11.22 4.75 -8.40
N ARG A 5 -11.26 3.42 -8.41
CA ARG A 5 -12.25 2.65 -9.17
C ARG A 5 -12.97 1.66 -8.27
N LYS A 6 -14.29 1.72 -8.25
CA LYS A 6 -15.12 0.72 -7.58
C LYS A 6 -15.09 -0.58 -8.40
N ILE A 7 -14.62 -1.67 -7.80
CA ILE A 7 -14.52 -3.01 -8.42
C ILE A 7 -15.70 -3.89 -8.01
N HIS A 8 -16.09 -3.80 -6.74
CA HIS A 8 -17.27 -4.42 -6.15
C HIS A 8 -17.91 -3.42 -5.17
N ASP A 9 -19.06 -3.75 -4.59
CA ASP A 9 -19.75 -2.86 -3.65
C ASP A 9 -18.86 -2.32 -2.52
N ASP A 10 -18.01 -3.20 -2.00
CA ASP A 10 -17.16 -2.92 -0.85
C ASP A 10 -15.67 -2.98 -1.20
N ILE A 11 -15.31 -3.05 -2.50
CA ILE A 11 -13.93 -3.19 -2.94
C ILE A 11 -13.58 -2.10 -3.95
N TYR A 12 -12.55 -1.33 -3.61
CA TYR A 12 -12.02 -0.26 -4.42
C TYR A 12 -10.61 -0.60 -4.85
N TRP A 13 -10.33 -0.43 -6.14
CA TRP A 13 -8.97 -0.32 -6.60
C TRP A 13 -8.47 1.09 -6.28
N LEU A 14 -7.39 1.14 -5.53
CA LEU A 14 -6.55 2.31 -5.33
C LEU A 14 -5.27 2.04 -6.12
N GLY A 15 -4.75 3.02 -6.82
CA GLY A 15 -3.49 2.79 -7.51
C GLY A 15 -3.01 4.00 -8.25
N ALA A 16 -1.81 3.85 -8.81
CA ALA A 16 -1.19 4.90 -9.59
C ALA A 16 -0.53 4.32 -10.85
N SER A 17 -0.53 5.11 -11.91
CA SER A 17 0.23 4.82 -13.12
C SER A 17 1.47 5.70 -13.15
N ASP A 18 2.65 5.09 -13.07
CA ASP A 18 3.92 5.77 -13.29
C ASP A 18 4.29 5.71 -14.77
N ARG A 19 4.11 6.83 -15.46
CA ARG A 19 4.50 7.01 -16.86
C ARG A 19 5.86 7.70 -17.03
N ARG A 20 6.54 8.02 -15.94
CA ARG A 20 7.87 8.65 -15.94
C ARG A 20 8.98 7.62 -16.06
N LEU A 21 8.75 6.42 -15.53
CA LEU A 21 9.70 5.34 -15.52
C LEU A 21 9.83 4.72 -16.92
N GLU A 22 11.02 4.80 -17.52
CA GLU A 22 11.29 4.27 -18.86
C GLU A 22 11.67 2.78 -18.85
N LYS A 23 12.22 2.31 -17.73
CA LYS A 23 12.70 0.93 -17.56
C LYS A 23 12.34 0.35 -16.20
N PHE A 24 11.67 -0.79 -16.17
CA PHE A 24 11.47 -1.61 -14.97
C PHE A 24 12.78 -2.31 -14.59
N GLU A 25 13.14 -2.31 -13.31
CA GLU A 25 14.43 -2.82 -12.78
C GLU A 25 15.66 -2.28 -13.52
N ASN A 26 15.55 -1.05 -14.05
CA ASN A 26 16.54 -0.41 -14.92
C ASN A 26 16.96 -1.25 -16.15
N THR A 27 16.18 -2.27 -16.50
CA THR A 27 16.55 -3.30 -17.46
C THR A 27 15.52 -3.41 -18.58
N TYR A 28 14.24 -3.54 -18.24
CA TYR A 28 13.17 -3.83 -19.20
C TYR A 28 12.45 -2.55 -19.60
N SER A 29 12.42 -2.23 -20.90
CA SER A 29 11.73 -1.04 -21.39
C SER A 29 10.22 -1.14 -21.16
N VAL A 30 9.63 -0.07 -20.63
CA VAL A 30 8.20 0.02 -20.30
C VAL A 30 7.58 1.27 -20.94
N PRO A 31 7.35 1.26 -22.28
CA PRO A 31 6.93 2.47 -23.01
C PRO A 31 5.55 3.00 -22.59
N ALA A 32 4.70 2.16 -21.99
CA ALA A 32 3.41 2.57 -21.44
C ALA A 32 3.48 2.97 -19.95
N GLY A 33 4.66 2.89 -19.34
CA GLY A 33 4.87 3.01 -17.90
C GLY A 33 4.48 1.75 -17.13
N MET A 34 4.39 1.92 -15.81
CA MET A 34 4.02 0.88 -14.85
C MET A 34 2.74 1.27 -14.13
N SER A 35 2.02 0.27 -13.63
CA SER A 35 0.89 0.46 -12.71
C SER A 35 1.20 -0.21 -11.39
N TYR A 36 0.94 0.49 -10.30
CA TYR A 36 0.94 -0.08 -8.97
C TYR A 36 -0.51 -0.21 -8.49
N ASN A 37 -0.91 -1.43 -8.14
CA ASN A 37 -2.29 -1.80 -7.91
C ASN A 37 -2.48 -2.20 -6.45
N ASN A 38 -3.30 -1.44 -5.74
CA ASN A 38 -3.69 -1.72 -4.36
C ASN A 38 -5.22 -1.83 -4.29
N TYR A 39 -5.72 -2.50 -3.26
CA TYR A 39 -7.16 -2.69 -3.09
C TYR A 39 -7.57 -2.29 -1.68
N LEU A 40 -8.60 -1.47 -1.57
CA LEU A 40 -9.22 -1.13 -0.30
C LEU A 40 -10.55 -1.86 -0.19
N ILE A 41 -10.68 -2.66 0.86
CA ILE A 41 -11.90 -3.36 1.25
C ILE A 41 -12.55 -2.58 2.38
N LEU A 42 -13.83 -2.24 2.22
CA LEU A 42 -14.63 -1.46 3.15
C LEU A 42 -15.77 -2.30 3.72
N ASP A 43 -15.55 -2.94 4.87
CA ASP A 43 -16.58 -3.71 5.58
C ASP A 43 -16.85 -3.09 6.97
N GLU A 44 -17.22 -3.85 7.99
CA GLU A 44 -17.19 -3.43 9.40
C GLU A 44 -15.79 -2.91 9.79
N LYS A 45 -14.76 -3.55 9.21
CA LYS A 45 -13.35 -3.17 9.30
C LYS A 45 -12.82 -2.81 7.92
N THR A 46 -11.87 -1.89 7.86
CA THR A 46 -11.22 -1.50 6.60
C THR A 46 -9.90 -2.24 6.42
N CYS A 47 -9.62 -2.70 5.21
CA CYS A 47 -8.40 -3.43 4.90
C CYS A 47 -7.78 -2.95 3.60
N LEU A 48 -6.52 -2.53 3.67
CA LEU A 48 -5.70 -2.24 2.51
C LEU A 48 -4.93 -3.51 2.10
N VAL A 49 -4.98 -3.85 0.83
CA VAL A 49 -4.21 -4.93 0.23
C VAL A 49 -3.10 -4.36 -0.62
N ASP A 50 -1.87 -4.68 -0.23
CA ASP A 50 -0.62 -4.22 -0.85
C ASP A 50 -0.35 -2.72 -0.69
N GLY A 51 0.88 -2.29 -1.00
CA GLY A 51 1.28 -0.89 -0.95
C GLY A 51 1.72 -0.36 -2.31
N ILE A 52 2.66 0.59 -2.28
CA ILE A 52 3.07 1.34 -3.47
C ILE A 52 4.47 1.93 -3.32
N ASP A 53 5.09 2.23 -4.46
CA ASP A 53 6.36 2.93 -4.55
C ASP A 53 6.25 4.38 -4.07
N TYR A 54 7.34 4.86 -3.47
CA TYR A 54 7.42 6.21 -2.93
C TYR A 54 7.17 7.30 -3.98
N ASN A 55 7.58 7.10 -5.23
CA ASN A 55 7.48 8.08 -6.30
C ASN A 55 6.03 8.45 -6.66
N VAL A 56 5.07 7.58 -6.34
CA VAL A 56 3.64 7.78 -6.59
C VAL A 56 2.81 7.84 -5.30
N ALA A 57 3.48 7.92 -4.15
CA ALA A 57 2.85 7.89 -2.83
C ALA A 57 1.82 9.00 -2.61
N GLN A 58 2.04 10.21 -3.15
CA GLN A 58 1.08 11.31 -2.98
C GLN A 58 -0.28 10.98 -3.59
N GLN A 59 -0.30 10.47 -4.82
CA GLN A 59 -1.55 10.07 -5.48
C GLN A 59 -2.25 8.94 -4.72
N PHE A 60 -1.47 8.01 -4.16
CA PHE A 60 -1.99 6.94 -3.32
C PHE A 60 -2.67 7.48 -2.06
N PHE A 61 -2.04 8.41 -1.34
CA PHE A 61 -2.63 8.98 -0.12
C PHE A 61 -3.89 9.79 -0.41
N ASP A 62 -3.89 10.59 -1.49
CA ASP A 62 -5.08 11.32 -1.94
C ASP A 62 -6.23 10.33 -2.23
N ASN A 63 -5.94 9.21 -2.90
CA ASN A 63 -6.91 8.16 -3.23
C ASN A 63 -7.44 7.45 -1.99
N LEU A 64 -6.55 7.11 -1.06
CA LEU A 64 -6.87 6.41 0.18
C LEU A 64 -7.77 7.26 1.07
N GLU A 65 -7.43 8.53 1.26
CA GLU A 65 -8.25 9.48 2.02
C GLU A 65 -9.65 9.62 1.42
N TYR A 66 -9.73 9.79 0.10
CA TYR A 66 -11.00 9.89 -0.62
C TYR A 66 -11.85 8.62 -0.45
N ALA A 67 -11.25 7.44 -0.56
CA ALA A 67 -11.97 6.17 -0.47
C ALA A 67 -12.38 5.81 0.96
N LEU A 68 -11.58 6.17 1.97
CA LEU A 68 -11.91 5.93 3.38
C LEU A 68 -13.00 6.86 3.90
N GLN A 69 -13.16 8.08 3.34
CA GLN A 69 -14.16 9.06 3.77
C GLN A 69 -14.14 9.32 5.29
N GLY A 70 -12.95 9.42 5.87
CA GLY A 70 -12.73 9.66 7.30
C GLY A 70 -12.80 8.41 8.19
N ARG A 71 -13.03 7.22 7.63
CA ARG A 71 -12.90 5.94 8.36
C ARG A 71 -11.43 5.66 8.68
N ALA A 72 -11.18 5.00 9.80
CA ALA A 72 -9.84 4.50 10.14
C ALA A 72 -9.41 3.39 9.17
N LEU A 73 -8.09 3.19 9.01
CA LEU A 73 -7.52 2.00 8.38
C LEU A 73 -7.21 0.94 9.44
N ASP A 74 -7.96 -0.17 9.48
CA ASP A 74 -7.80 -1.19 10.52
C ASP A 74 -6.67 -2.19 10.19
N TYR A 75 -6.56 -2.59 8.92
CA TYR A 75 -5.61 -3.62 8.48
C TYR A 75 -4.87 -3.23 7.21
N MET A 76 -3.64 -3.72 7.09
CA MET A 76 -2.91 -3.79 5.83
C MET A 76 -2.36 -5.20 5.62
N ILE A 77 -2.70 -5.82 4.49
CA ILE A 77 -2.13 -7.08 4.03
C ILE A 77 -0.88 -6.77 3.22
N VAL A 78 0.25 -7.32 3.65
CA VAL A 78 1.55 -7.18 2.99
C VAL A 78 1.90 -8.48 2.28
N ASN A 79 1.71 -8.47 0.95
CA ASN A 79 1.94 -9.64 0.11
C ASN A 79 3.44 -9.92 -0.10
N HIS A 80 4.23 -8.87 -0.32
CA HIS A 80 5.68 -8.95 -0.44
C HIS A 80 6.35 -7.63 -0.03
N MET A 81 7.68 -7.67 0.04
CA MET A 81 8.52 -6.61 0.60
C MET A 81 9.48 -6.05 -0.46
N GLU A 82 9.09 -6.06 -1.73
CA GLU A 82 9.87 -5.33 -2.73
C GLU A 82 9.66 -3.82 -2.50
N PRO A 83 10.71 -2.98 -2.57
CA PRO A 83 10.61 -1.57 -2.18
C PRO A 83 9.48 -0.80 -2.86
N ASP A 84 9.14 -1.14 -4.09
CA ASP A 84 8.07 -0.53 -4.88
C ASP A 84 6.65 -0.96 -4.46
N HIS A 85 6.53 -1.83 -3.45
CA HIS A 85 5.29 -2.20 -2.79
C HIS A 85 5.28 -1.80 -1.31
N CYS A 86 6.43 -1.79 -0.65
CA CYS A 86 6.50 -1.59 0.80
C CYS A 86 6.99 -0.19 1.23
N ALA A 87 7.40 0.68 0.30
CA ALA A 87 8.02 1.97 0.63
C ALA A 87 7.20 2.87 1.57
N ILE A 88 5.87 2.80 1.51
CA ILE A 88 4.98 3.69 2.27
C ILE A 88 4.49 3.14 3.62
N ILE A 89 4.85 1.90 3.98
CA ILE A 89 4.40 1.26 5.22
C ILE A 89 4.70 2.13 6.46
N PRO A 90 5.90 2.74 6.62
CA PRO A 90 6.17 3.61 7.76
C PRO A 90 5.21 4.79 7.88
N GLN A 91 4.87 5.44 6.76
CA GLN A 91 3.92 6.56 6.72
C GLN A 91 2.51 6.10 7.11
N LEU A 92 2.07 4.94 6.62
CA LEU A 92 0.78 4.36 7.00
C LEU A 92 0.71 4.04 8.50
N VAL A 93 1.76 3.45 9.07
CA VAL A 93 1.84 3.18 10.52
C VAL A 93 1.79 4.47 11.35
N GLN A 94 2.41 5.54 10.86
CA GLN A 94 2.37 6.84 11.54
C GLN A 94 0.98 7.48 11.50
N MET A 95 0.29 7.45 10.36
CA MET A 95 -1.05 8.05 10.20
C MET A 95 -2.15 7.21 10.85
N TYR A 96 -2.00 5.88 10.86
CA TYR A 96 -2.96 4.93 11.40
C TYR A 96 -2.32 4.12 12.53
N PRO A 97 -2.11 4.73 13.72
CA PRO A 97 -1.38 4.11 14.81
C PRO A 97 -2.09 2.92 15.44
N GLU A 98 -3.33 2.61 15.09
CA GLU A 98 -4.02 1.38 15.54
C GLU A 98 -4.04 0.27 14.47
N MET A 99 -3.56 0.57 13.24
CA MET A 99 -3.54 -0.37 12.13
C MET A 99 -2.69 -1.60 12.46
N LYS A 100 -3.22 -2.77 12.11
CA LYS A 100 -2.51 -4.07 12.17
C LYS A 100 -1.95 -4.45 10.81
N LEU A 101 -0.78 -5.06 10.83
CA LEU A 101 -0.09 -5.56 9.64
C LEU A 101 -0.30 -7.06 9.56
N ILE A 102 -0.77 -7.57 8.42
CA ILE A 102 -0.95 -8.99 8.15
C ILE A 102 0.11 -9.40 7.11
N GLY A 103 0.89 -10.43 7.39
CA GLY A 103 1.93 -10.88 6.46
C GLY A 103 2.65 -12.13 6.94
N SER A 104 3.57 -12.65 6.12
CA SER A 104 4.37 -13.80 6.52
C SER A 104 5.43 -13.44 7.57
N MET A 105 5.94 -14.45 8.30
CA MET A 105 7.11 -14.27 9.17
C MET A 105 8.31 -13.64 8.45
N GLN A 106 8.50 -13.95 7.16
CA GLN A 106 9.59 -13.38 6.36
C GLN A 106 9.36 -11.91 6.05
N ALA A 107 8.12 -11.51 5.79
CA ALA A 107 7.77 -10.10 5.59
C ALA A 107 8.11 -9.28 6.84
N PHE A 108 7.71 -9.73 8.04
CA PHE A 108 8.05 -9.03 9.29
C PHE A 108 9.55 -9.00 9.57
N ARG A 109 10.28 -10.09 9.26
CA ARG A 109 11.75 -10.09 9.36
C ARG A 109 12.37 -9.00 8.47
N MET A 110 11.88 -8.83 7.24
CA MET A 110 12.36 -7.80 6.32
C MET A 110 11.93 -6.41 6.78
N MET A 111 10.70 -6.21 7.27
CA MET A 111 10.26 -4.93 7.83
C MET A 111 11.16 -4.45 8.96
N ASN A 112 11.54 -5.34 9.89
CA ASN A 112 12.47 -5.02 10.98
C ASN A 112 13.90 -4.70 10.50
N GLN A 113 14.26 -5.09 9.27
CA GLN A 113 15.52 -4.72 8.64
C GLN A 113 15.42 -3.39 7.86
N PHE A 114 14.27 -3.14 7.22
CA PHE A 114 14.06 -1.98 6.36
C PHE A 114 13.69 -0.71 7.14
N TYR A 115 12.94 -0.87 8.23
CA TYR A 115 12.31 0.24 8.93
C TYR A 115 12.80 0.37 10.37
N ARG A 116 12.53 1.54 10.95
CA ARG A 116 12.88 1.87 12.34
C ARG A 116 11.63 1.97 13.22
N PHE A 117 10.73 0.99 13.12
CA PHE A 117 9.59 0.84 14.03
C PHE A 117 9.39 -0.63 14.39
N GLU A 118 8.83 -0.88 15.58
CA GLU A 118 8.56 -2.22 16.09
C GLU A 118 7.30 -2.81 15.43
N THR A 119 7.41 -3.97 14.78
CA THR A 119 6.27 -4.65 14.16
C THR A 119 5.49 -5.53 15.11
N ASP A 120 6.10 -6.01 16.20
CA ASP A 120 5.58 -7.12 17.02
C ASP A 120 4.22 -6.83 17.67
N SER A 121 3.99 -5.59 18.09
CA SER A 121 2.69 -5.18 18.68
C SER A 121 1.54 -5.06 17.66
N ARG A 122 1.86 -5.18 16.37
CA ARG A 122 0.96 -4.92 15.24
C ARG A 122 0.84 -6.10 14.28
N SER A 123 1.68 -7.12 14.43
CA SER A 123 1.77 -8.23 13.49
C SER A 123 0.67 -9.26 13.70
N ILE A 124 0.15 -9.74 12.58
CA ILE A 124 -0.70 -10.91 12.47
C ILE A 124 -0.04 -11.79 11.40
N VAL A 125 0.33 -13.01 11.80
CA VAL A 125 1.05 -13.98 10.96
C VAL A 125 0.11 -15.09 10.52
#